data_AF-A0A8H7GE89-F1
#
_entry.id   AF-A0A8H7GE89-F1
#
_cell.length_a   1.000
_cell.length_b   1.000
_cell.length_c   1.000
_cell.angle_alpha   90.00
_cell.angle_beta   90.00
_cell.angle_gamma   90.00
#
_symmetry.space_group_name_H-M   'P 1'
#
loop_
_entity.id
_entity.type
_entity.pdbx_description
1 polymer ?
#
loop_
_entity_poly.entity_id
_entity_poly.type
_entity_poly.pdbx_seq_one_letter_code
_entity_poly.pdbx_strand_id
1 'polypeptide(L)'
;MPLFNRRKAPEPAADGSDQSSESKKEKSGWRRPANTAFKQQRLKAWQPILTPKTVLPTLFIIGILFAPIGGLLVWGSSLVTEMTFDYTNCDQITQSTDLATLNFQTMPTSAYNYRLRAKDSKASYSAPQYAFSNISSLPQCTLKFQVPATLDHTVLLYYKLTNFYQNHRRYVKSLDSNQLLGKYVSAKTLNDGDCKPLALVGPSNATKIVYPCGLVANSMFNDTFSALTNTASAATYNFSSSGIAWPGEAKKYATTPSSEYNLEDLVPPPNWAAKWPNYNASGPLPDLKSDEHFQNWMRTSGLPTFSKLYGRNDGQALEAGTYTLVIDMSLTMG
;
A
#
# COMPACT_ATOMS: atom_id res chain seq x y z
N MET A 1 -18.19 -44.98 1.93
CA MET A 1 -19.14 -46.10 1.70
C MET A 1 -20.24 -45.56 0.80
N PRO A 2 -20.77 -46.25 -0.22
CA PRO A 2 -20.35 -47.48 -0.91
C PRO A 2 -20.20 -47.29 -2.45
N LEU A 3 -19.61 -48.29 -3.07
CA LEU A 3 -19.35 -48.50 -4.50
C LEU A 3 -20.52 -49.24 -5.20
N PHE A 4 -20.63 -49.09 -6.52
CA PHE A 4 -21.01 -50.06 -7.57
C PHE A 4 -21.94 -51.23 -7.20
N ASN A 5 -22.99 -51.49 -8.01
CA ASN A 5 -22.90 -52.50 -9.08
C ASN A 5 -24.16 -52.58 -9.96
N ARG A 6 -23.92 -52.79 -11.25
CA ARG A 6 -24.90 -53.01 -12.32
C ARG A 6 -24.74 -54.46 -12.77
N ARG A 7 -25.79 -55.29 -12.76
CA ARG A 7 -25.83 -56.59 -13.46
C ARG A 7 -27.17 -56.82 -14.18
N LYS A 8 -27.03 -57.40 -15.39
CA LYS A 8 -28.00 -57.83 -16.44
C LYS A 8 -28.94 -58.96 -15.93
N ALA A 9 -30.00 -59.46 -16.59
CA ALA A 9 -30.34 -59.80 -18.01
C ALA A 9 -31.89 -60.15 -18.07
N PRO A 10 -32.55 -60.73 -19.13
CA PRO A 10 -32.06 -61.44 -20.34
C PRO A 10 -32.78 -61.22 -21.73
N GLU A 11 -32.03 -61.60 -22.79
CA GLU A 11 -32.25 -62.22 -24.16
C GLU A 11 -33.66 -62.41 -24.83
N PRO A 12 -33.80 -62.76 -26.16
CA PRO A 12 -32.84 -63.40 -27.09
C PRO A 12 -32.73 -62.85 -28.56
N ALA A 13 -31.99 -63.60 -29.38
CA ALA A 13 -31.29 -63.32 -30.64
C ALA A 13 -32.04 -63.58 -31.98
N ALA A 14 -31.46 -63.05 -33.08
CA ALA A 14 -31.21 -63.68 -34.41
C ALA A 14 -30.81 -62.54 -35.41
N ASP A 15 -29.63 -62.43 -36.00
CA ASP A 15 -28.87 -63.26 -36.98
C ASP A 15 -28.80 -62.51 -38.33
N GLY A 16 -27.70 -62.67 -39.07
CA GLY A 16 -27.65 -62.34 -40.52
C GLY A 16 -26.75 -61.17 -40.96
N SER A 17 -25.59 -61.54 -41.51
CA SER A 17 -24.77 -60.78 -42.47
C SER A 17 -25.54 -60.33 -43.72
N ASP A 18 -25.19 -59.20 -44.35
CA ASP A 18 -24.60 -59.21 -45.71
C ASP A 18 -24.34 -57.82 -46.33
N GLN A 19 -23.50 -57.89 -47.37
CA GLN A 19 -22.83 -56.87 -48.17
C GLN A 19 -23.71 -55.85 -48.93
N SER A 20 -23.03 -54.72 -49.24
CA SER A 20 -23.10 -53.94 -50.49
C SER A 20 -24.45 -53.59 -51.11
N SER A 21 -24.71 -52.29 -51.24
CA SER A 21 -24.77 -51.64 -52.56
C SER A 21 -25.08 -50.16 -52.42
N GLU A 22 -24.26 -49.35 -53.09
CA GLU A 22 -24.59 -47.97 -53.40
C GLU A 22 -25.92 -47.90 -54.17
N SER A 23 -26.88 -47.14 -53.63
CA SER A 23 -27.89 -46.50 -54.46
C SER A 23 -27.89 -45.00 -54.13
N LYS A 24 -27.35 -44.24 -55.08
CA LYS A 24 -27.35 -42.78 -55.19
C LYS A 24 -28.57 -42.14 -54.49
N LYS A 25 -28.33 -41.38 -53.42
CA LYS A 25 -29.22 -40.28 -53.06
C LYS A 25 -28.62 -38.99 -53.59
N GLU A 26 -29.35 -38.41 -54.54
CA GLU A 26 -29.12 -37.08 -55.10
C GLU A 26 -28.66 -36.09 -54.03
N LYS A 27 -27.72 -35.22 -54.40
CA LYS A 27 -27.35 -34.04 -53.60
C LYS A 27 -28.56 -33.10 -53.54
N SER A 28 -29.49 -33.34 -52.62
CA SER A 28 -30.38 -32.29 -52.16
C SER A 28 -29.52 -31.30 -51.36
N GLY A 29 -29.39 -30.07 -51.84
CA GLY A 29 -28.70 -28.98 -51.15
C GLY A 29 -29.42 -28.62 -49.86
N TRP A 30 -29.24 -29.41 -48.80
CA TRP A 30 -29.90 -29.17 -47.53
C TRP A 30 -29.10 -28.14 -46.72
N ARG A 31 -29.29 -26.85 -47.05
CA ARG A 31 -28.74 -25.71 -46.30
C ARG A 31 -29.47 -25.45 -44.98
N ARG A 32 -30.09 -26.45 -44.34
CA ARG A 32 -30.75 -26.23 -43.05
C ARG A 32 -29.74 -26.36 -41.92
N PRO A 33 -29.73 -25.41 -40.97
CA PRO A 33 -28.85 -25.49 -39.80
C PRO A 33 -29.19 -26.73 -38.96
N ALA A 34 -28.16 -27.30 -38.32
CA ALA A 34 -28.33 -28.51 -37.52
C ALA A 34 -29.31 -28.29 -36.35
N ASN A 35 -30.21 -29.25 -36.12
CA ASN A 35 -31.26 -29.20 -35.10
C ASN A 35 -30.70 -29.60 -33.73
N THR A 36 -29.84 -28.74 -33.17
CA THR A 36 -29.33 -28.88 -31.80
C THR A 36 -29.84 -27.74 -30.93
N ALA A 37 -30.03 -28.01 -29.64
CA ALA A 37 -30.53 -27.01 -28.67
C ALA A 37 -29.68 -25.73 -28.65
N PHE A 38 -28.37 -25.86 -28.88
CA PHE A 38 -27.45 -24.72 -29.00
C PHE A 38 -27.70 -23.90 -30.27
N LYS A 39 -27.71 -24.54 -31.46
CA LYS A 39 -27.89 -23.82 -32.75
C LYS A 39 -29.29 -23.27 -32.93
N GLN A 40 -30.28 -23.82 -32.24
CA GLN A 40 -31.67 -23.35 -32.27
C GLN A 40 -32.03 -22.42 -31.11
N GLN A 41 -31.08 -22.03 -30.25
CA GLN A 41 -31.32 -21.16 -29.09
C GLN A 41 -32.40 -21.71 -28.13
N ARG A 42 -32.47 -23.04 -27.98
CA ARG A 42 -33.37 -23.77 -27.08
C ARG A 42 -32.61 -24.41 -25.92
N LEU A 43 -31.51 -23.79 -25.52
CA LEU A 43 -30.79 -24.23 -24.32
C LEU A 43 -31.69 -24.08 -23.10
N LYS A 44 -31.50 -24.95 -22.09
CA LYS A 44 -32.21 -24.85 -20.82
C LYS A 44 -31.83 -23.52 -20.16
N ALA A 45 -32.74 -22.56 -20.22
CA ALA A 45 -32.60 -21.28 -19.56
C ALA A 45 -33.48 -21.26 -18.31
N TRP A 46 -32.96 -20.62 -17.26
CA TRP A 46 -33.78 -20.22 -16.12
C TRP A 46 -34.11 -18.75 -16.27
N GLN A 47 -35.41 -18.43 -16.27
CA GLN A 47 -35.88 -17.05 -16.32
C GLN A 47 -36.37 -16.66 -14.92
N PRO A 48 -35.63 -15.82 -14.18
CA PRO A 48 -36.07 -15.37 -12.87
C PRO A 48 -37.26 -14.44 -13.02
N ILE A 49 -38.44 -14.91 -12.62
CA ILE A 49 -39.62 -14.06 -12.49
C ILE A 49 -39.62 -13.49 -11.07
N LEU A 50 -39.34 -12.19 -10.96
CA LEU A 50 -39.30 -11.47 -9.69
C LEU A 50 -40.74 -11.23 -9.22
N THR A 51 -41.24 -12.14 -8.39
CA THR A 51 -42.55 -12.00 -7.74
C THR A 51 -42.36 -11.65 -6.27
N PRO A 52 -43.32 -10.98 -5.61
CA PRO A 52 -43.21 -10.68 -4.18
C PRO A 52 -42.93 -11.93 -3.33
N LYS A 53 -43.45 -13.09 -3.74
CA LYS A 53 -43.23 -14.39 -3.06
C LYS A 53 -41.78 -14.88 -3.13
N THR A 54 -41.01 -14.49 -4.15
CA THR A 54 -39.60 -14.88 -4.29
C THR A 54 -38.65 -13.78 -3.81
N VAL A 55 -39.01 -12.52 -4.03
CA VAL A 55 -38.18 -11.36 -3.69
C VAL A 55 -38.17 -11.09 -2.19
N LEU A 56 -39.33 -11.10 -1.51
CA LEU A 56 -39.39 -10.77 -0.08
C LEU A 56 -38.57 -11.74 0.79
N PRO A 57 -38.69 -13.07 0.67
CA PRO A 57 -37.84 -13.98 1.45
C PRO A 57 -36.36 -13.80 1.16
N THR A 58 -35.98 -13.54 -0.09
CA THR A 58 -34.59 -13.31 -0.49
C THR A 58 -34.02 -12.07 0.20
N LEU A 59 -34.77 -10.96 0.25
CA LEU A 59 -34.35 -9.75 0.94
C LEU A 59 -34.23 -9.96 2.46
N PHE A 60 -35.16 -10.70 3.08
CA PHE A 60 -35.06 -11.04 4.51
C PHE A 60 -33.83 -11.91 4.81
N ILE A 61 -33.51 -12.89 3.95
CA ILE A 61 -32.31 -13.72 4.10
C ILE A 61 -31.05 -12.84 4.01
N ILE A 62 -30.96 -11.95 3.02
CA ILE A 62 -29.84 -11.01 2.89
C ILE A 62 -29.75 -10.11 4.13
N GLY A 63 -30.88 -9.60 4.62
CA GLY A 63 -30.94 -8.76 5.82
C GLY A 63 -30.48 -9.49 7.08
N ILE A 64 -30.95 -10.72 7.32
CA ILE A 64 -30.55 -11.55 8.46
C ILE A 64 -29.06 -11.89 8.39
N LEU A 65 -28.48 -12.01 7.20
CA LEU A 65 -27.06 -12.29 7.03
C LEU A 65 -26.20 -11.02 7.21
N PHE A 66 -26.60 -9.89 6.65
CA PHE A 66 -25.81 -8.64 6.69
C PHE A 66 -26.00 -7.82 7.97
N ALA A 67 -27.14 -7.90 8.65
CA ALA A 67 -27.35 -7.19 9.90
C ALA A 67 -26.34 -7.58 11.00
N PRO A 68 -26.10 -8.86 11.31
CA PRO A 68 -25.09 -9.23 12.32
C PRO A 68 -23.67 -8.89 11.87
N ILE A 69 -23.35 -9.05 10.59
CA ILE A 69 -22.04 -8.66 10.03
C ILE A 69 -21.84 -7.14 10.19
N GLY A 70 -22.84 -6.34 9.85
CA GLY A 70 -22.81 -4.88 10.03
C GLY A 70 -22.63 -4.49 11.50
N GLY A 71 -23.36 -5.14 12.41
CA GLY A 71 -23.19 -4.94 13.85
C GLY A 71 -21.77 -5.25 14.34
N LEU A 72 -21.19 -6.37 13.91
CA LEU A 72 -19.81 -6.74 14.24
C LEU A 72 -18.79 -5.74 13.68
N LEU A 73 -18.98 -5.24 12.46
CA LEU A 73 -18.08 -4.26 11.84
C LEU A 73 -18.14 -2.90 12.56
N VAL A 74 -19.34 -2.43 12.92
CA VAL A 74 -19.51 -1.19 13.70
C VAL A 74 -18.89 -1.33 15.08
N TRP A 75 -19.11 -2.47 15.74
CA TRP A 75 -18.47 -2.77 17.02
C TRP A 75 -16.95 -2.76 16.92
N GLY A 76 -16.36 -3.48 15.95
CA GLY A 76 -14.91 -3.48 15.73
C GLY A 76 -14.34 -2.10 15.44
N SER A 77 -15.04 -1.29 14.62
CA SER A 77 -14.70 0.11 14.34
C SER A 77 -14.75 1.01 15.58
N SER A 78 -15.51 0.63 16.62
CA SER A 78 -15.61 1.37 17.89
C SER A 78 -14.49 1.02 18.88
N LEU A 79 -13.68 -0.01 18.62
CA LEU A 79 -12.57 -0.42 19.48
C LEU A 79 -11.25 0.29 19.16
N VAL A 80 -11.19 0.99 18.02
CA VAL A 80 -9.98 1.63 17.52
C VAL A 80 -9.88 3.05 18.05
N THR A 81 -8.71 3.40 18.58
CA THR A 81 -8.32 4.78 18.87
C THR A 81 -7.35 5.26 17.79
N GLU A 82 -7.64 6.42 17.19
CA GLU A 82 -6.81 7.08 16.18
C GLU A 82 -6.58 8.53 16.61
N MET A 83 -5.33 8.98 16.51
CA MET A 83 -4.94 10.36 16.76
C MET A 83 -4.19 10.86 15.53
N THR A 84 -4.65 11.98 14.96
CA THR A 84 -4.04 12.59 13.76
C THR A 84 -3.59 13.99 14.10
N PHE A 85 -2.36 14.34 13.72
CA PHE A 85 -1.77 15.65 13.89
C PHE A 85 -1.17 16.10 12.55
N ASP A 86 -1.66 17.22 12.01
CA ASP A 86 -1.18 17.82 10.78
C ASP A 86 -0.09 18.84 11.09
N TYR A 87 1.14 18.51 10.69
CA TYR A 87 2.33 19.34 10.92
C TYR A 87 2.78 20.10 9.66
N THR A 88 1.96 20.14 8.60
CA THR A 88 2.33 20.73 7.30
C THR A 88 2.80 22.19 7.42
N ASN A 89 2.16 23.00 8.26
CA ASN A 89 2.48 24.42 8.44
C ASN A 89 3.37 24.69 9.67
N CYS A 90 4.10 23.69 10.15
CA CYS A 90 4.95 23.86 11.33
C CYS A 90 6.09 24.85 11.06
N ASP A 91 6.63 24.90 9.85
CA ASP A 91 7.65 25.87 9.42
C ASP A 91 7.18 27.33 9.38
N GLN A 92 5.87 27.56 9.38
CA GLN A 92 5.27 28.91 9.28
C GLN A 92 5.06 29.59 10.64
N ILE A 93 5.30 28.88 11.76
CA ILE A 93 5.13 29.43 13.10
C ILE A 93 6.40 30.13 13.59
N THR A 94 6.30 30.83 14.71
CA THR A 94 7.45 31.49 15.34
C THR A 94 8.55 30.49 15.67
N GLN A 95 9.70 30.64 15.02
CA GLN A 95 10.86 29.79 15.24
C GLN A 95 11.38 29.91 16.67
N SER A 96 11.73 28.77 17.26
CA SER A 96 12.44 28.68 18.54
C SER A 96 13.90 29.06 18.35
N THR A 97 14.43 29.89 19.24
CA THR A 97 15.83 30.38 19.20
C THR A 97 16.81 29.44 19.89
N ASP A 98 16.32 28.54 20.74
CA ASP A 98 17.11 27.59 21.52
C ASP A 98 16.41 26.22 21.55
N LEU A 99 17.19 25.15 21.38
CA LEU A 99 16.70 23.77 21.45
C LEU A 99 16.35 23.35 22.88
N ALA A 100 16.92 23.99 23.90
CA ALA A 100 16.56 23.72 25.30
C ALA A 100 15.21 24.36 25.68
N THR A 101 14.81 25.44 25.01
CA THR A 101 13.58 26.19 25.32
C THR A 101 12.75 26.42 24.07
N LEU A 102 11.97 25.40 23.69
CA LEU A 102 11.09 25.45 22.53
C LEU A 102 9.87 26.35 22.77
N ASN A 103 9.53 27.18 21.79
CA ASN A 103 8.34 28.03 21.81
C ASN A 103 7.13 27.25 21.28
N PHE A 104 6.36 26.64 22.20
CA PHE A 104 5.18 25.86 21.85
C PHE A 104 3.98 26.74 21.54
N GLN A 105 3.39 26.53 20.37
CA GLN A 105 2.12 27.10 19.98
C GLN A 105 1.03 26.02 19.91
N THR A 106 -0.18 26.34 20.35
CA THR A 106 -1.33 25.44 20.24
C THR A 106 -1.72 25.22 18.79
N MET A 107 -1.93 23.95 18.40
CA MET A 107 -2.36 23.60 17.05
C MET A 107 -3.81 24.05 16.79
N PRO A 108 -4.13 24.56 15.58
CA PRO A 108 -5.51 24.86 15.19
C PRO A 108 -6.41 23.62 15.27
N THR A 109 -7.70 23.81 15.54
CA THR A 109 -8.69 22.71 15.63
C THR A 109 -8.86 21.93 14.32
N SER A 110 -8.52 22.52 13.18
CA SER A 110 -8.51 21.84 11.88
C SER A 110 -7.30 20.93 11.67
N ALA A 111 -6.22 21.13 12.45
CA ALA A 111 -4.93 20.47 12.28
C ALA A 111 -4.78 19.23 13.19
N TYR A 112 -5.80 18.85 13.95
CA TYR A 112 -5.76 17.61 14.72
C TYR A 112 -7.13 16.95 14.84
N ASN A 113 -7.14 15.64 15.05
CA ASN A 113 -8.36 14.88 15.30
C ASN A 113 -8.07 13.74 16.28
N TYR A 114 -8.93 13.59 17.28
CA TYR A 114 -8.92 12.47 18.22
C TYR A 114 -10.18 11.65 18.01
N ARG A 115 -10.02 10.42 17.52
CA ARG A 115 -11.08 9.43 17.45
C ARG A 115 -10.79 8.34 18.47
N LEU A 116 -11.35 8.48 19.67
CA LEU A 116 -11.13 7.52 20.76
C LEU A 116 -12.08 6.32 20.63
N ARG A 117 -11.62 5.15 21.07
CA ARG A 117 -12.47 3.96 21.21
C ARG A 117 -13.63 4.21 22.18
N ALA A 118 -14.72 3.47 22.01
CA ALA A 118 -15.99 3.70 22.72
C ALA A 118 -15.83 3.76 24.26
N LYS A 119 -14.98 2.89 24.82
CA LYS A 119 -14.68 2.84 26.27
C LYS A 119 -14.13 4.17 26.80
N ASP A 120 -13.32 4.86 26.00
CA ASP A 120 -12.61 6.09 26.40
C ASP A 120 -13.16 7.32 25.67
N SER A 121 -14.35 7.23 25.07
CA SER A 121 -15.01 8.31 24.33
C SER A 121 -15.21 9.59 25.15
N LYS A 122 -15.20 9.49 26.48
CA LYS A 122 -15.32 10.60 27.43
C LYS A 122 -14.00 11.08 28.00
N ALA A 123 -12.86 10.49 27.62
CA ALA A 123 -11.57 10.93 28.10
C ALA A 123 -11.26 12.34 27.59
N SER A 124 -10.96 13.25 28.50
CA SER A 124 -10.60 14.63 28.17
C SER A 124 -9.14 14.71 27.73
N TYR A 125 -8.87 15.57 26.76
CA TYR A 125 -7.52 15.86 26.28
C TYR A 125 -7.34 17.36 26.08
N SER A 126 -6.10 17.82 26.27
CA SER A 126 -5.72 19.17 25.92
C SER A 126 -5.40 19.29 24.43
N ALA A 127 -5.58 20.49 23.88
CA ALA A 127 -5.21 20.75 22.49
C ALA A 127 -3.69 20.51 22.31
N PRO A 128 -3.28 19.74 21.29
CA PRO A 128 -1.87 19.49 21.05
C PRO A 128 -1.15 20.79 20.68
N GLN A 129 0.16 20.80 20.89
CA GLN A 129 1.04 21.92 20.61
C GLN A 129 2.15 21.48 19.67
N TYR A 130 2.69 22.42 18.92
CA TYR A 130 3.88 22.21 18.11
C TYR A 130 4.90 23.33 18.33
N ALA A 131 6.17 23.05 18.04
CA ALA A 131 7.23 24.04 18.05
C ALA A 131 8.14 23.79 16.86
N PHE A 132 8.58 24.87 16.22
CA PHE A 132 9.48 24.82 15.08
C PHE A 132 10.87 25.28 15.46
N SER A 133 11.88 24.58 15.01
CA SER A 133 13.28 24.94 15.22
C SER A 133 14.10 24.62 13.98
N ASN A 134 14.81 25.61 13.44
CA ASN A 134 15.72 25.45 12.32
C ASN A 134 17.16 25.77 12.76
N ILE A 135 17.59 25.13 13.86
CA ILE A 135 18.92 25.32 14.48
C ILE A 135 19.82 24.12 14.15
N SER A 136 19.23 22.94 14.00
CA SER A 136 19.94 21.72 13.64
C SER A 136 20.26 21.69 12.14
N SER A 137 20.91 20.62 11.65
CA SER A 137 21.18 20.44 10.22
C SER A 137 19.92 20.34 9.36
N LEU A 138 18.77 20.00 9.95
CA LEU A 138 17.46 19.97 9.29
C LEU A 138 16.43 20.80 10.09
N PRO A 139 15.43 21.39 9.43
CA PRO A 139 14.29 21.99 10.11
C PRO A 139 13.53 20.92 10.89
N GLN A 140 13.24 21.19 12.17
CA GLN A 140 12.57 20.26 13.07
C GLN A 140 11.22 20.81 13.52
N CYS A 141 10.22 19.93 13.54
CA CYS A 141 8.93 20.17 14.17
C CYS A 141 8.78 19.25 15.39
N THR A 142 8.66 19.83 16.58
CA THR A 142 8.40 19.08 17.82
C THR A 142 6.92 19.15 18.16
N LEU A 143 6.23 18.03 18.04
CA LEU A 143 4.84 17.88 18.47
C LEU A 143 4.79 17.52 19.96
N LYS A 144 3.82 18.08 20.67
CA LYS A 144 3.49 17.75 22.06
C LYS A 144 1.99 17.49 22.15
N PHE A 145 1.61 16.26 22.49
CA PHE A 145 0.21 15.84 22.49
C PHE A 145 -0.10 14.92 23.66
N GLN A 146 -1.38 14.82 24.01
CA GLN A 146 -1.83 14.01 25.14
C GLN A 146 -2.47 12.72 24.64
N VAL A 147 -1.96 11.58 25.11
CA VAL A 147 -2.59 10.27 24.99
C VAL A 147 -3.61 10.15 26.13
N PRO A 148 -4.93 10.20 25.86
CA PRO A 148 -5.92 10.39 26.92
C PRO A 148 -6.22 9.13 27.74
N ALA A 149 -5.96 7.96 27.15
CA ALA A 149 -6.13 6.65 27.76
C ALA A 149 -5.07 5.70 27.24
N THR A 150 -4.65 4.73 28.07
CA THR A 150 -3.64 3.74 27.70
C THR A 150 -4.05 2.96 26.46
N LEU A 151 -3.19 2.94 25.44
CA LEU A 151 -3.37 2.15 24.24
C LEU A 151 -2.65 0.82 24.42
N ASP A 152 -3.40 -0.27 24.36
CA ASP A 152 -2.82 -1.61 24.38
C ASP A 152 -1.97 -1.83 23.11
N HIS A 153 -1.01 -2.75 23.18
CA HIS A 153 -0.31 -3.21 21.99
C HIS A 153 -1.32 -3.81 21.00
N THR A 154 -1.20 -3.62 19.69
CA THR A 154 -0.11 -3.00 18.92
C THR A 154 -0.37 -1.52 18.62
N VAL A 155 0.61 -0.65 18.87
CA VAL A 155 0.54 0.78 18.50
C VAL A 155 1.28 1.00 17.18
N LEU A 156 0.61 1.66 16.23
CA LEU A 156 1.10 1.89 14.87
C LEU A 156 1.27 3.39 14.61
N LEU A 157 2.43 3.78 14.10
CA LEU A 157 2.72 5.14 13.65
C LEU A 157 2.63 5.21 12.14
N TYR A 158 1.69 6.02 11.64
CA TYR A 158 1.51 6.29 10.22
C TYR A 158 1.87 7.74 9.92
N TYR A 159 2.45 7.99 8.74
CA TYR A 159 2.37 9.30 8.12
C TYR A 159 1.23 9.30 7.10
N LYS A 160 0.57 10.46 6.95
CA LYS A 160 -0.56 10.65 6.07
C LYS A 160 -0.23 11.78 5.09
N LEU A 161 -0.38 11.51 3.80
CA LEU A 161 -0.26 12.51 2.76
C LEU A 161 -1.63 12.76 2.13
N THR A 162 -1.95 14.04 1.94
CA THR A 162 -3.14 14.49 1.22
C THR A 162 -2.72 15.18 -0.07
N ASN A 163 -3.58 15.12 -1.09
CA ASN A 163 -3.33 15.76 -2.38
C ASN A 163 -2.03 15.28 -3.08
N PHE A 164 -1.62 14.03 -2.83
CA PHE A 164 -0.45 13.42 -3.45
C PHE A 164 -0.87 12.26 -4.38
N TYR A 165 -0.71 12.43 -5.69
CA TYR A 165 -1.30 11.54 -6.69
C TYR A 165 -0.39 10.34 -7.07
N GLN A 166 -0.17 9.42 -6.13
CA GLN A 166 0.55 8.16 -6.43
C GLN A 166 -0.16 7.32 -7.49
N ASN A 167 -1.48 7.47 -7.64
CA ASN A 167 -2.32 6.74 -8.58
C ASN A 167 -2.26 7.26 -10.03
N HIS A 168 -1.51 8.34 -10.29
CA HIS A 168 -1.40 8.87 -11.65
C HIS A 168 -0.73 7.84 -12.58
N ARG A 169 -1.30 7.59 -13.76
CA ARG A 169 -0.86 6.52 -14.70
C ARG A 169 0.64 6.55 -14.99
N ARG A 170 1.22 7.74 -15.19
CA ARG A 170 2.67 7.89 -15.45
C ARG A 170 3.49 7.63 -14.21
N TYR A 171 3.00 8.00 -13.03
CA TYR A 171 3.70 7.83 -11.76
C TYR A 171 3.81 6.35 -11.41
N VAL A 172 2.69 5.61 -11.38
CA VAL A 172 2.64 4.18 -11.03
C VAL A 172 3.58 3.34 -11.89
N LYS A 173 3.69 3.68 -13.18
CA LYS A 173 4.56 2.95 -14.11
C LYS A 173 6.04 3.26 -13.95
N SER A 174 6.39 4.42 -13.39
CA SER A 174 7.76 4.95 -13.44
C SER A 174 8.68 4.28 -12.41
N LEU A 175 9.06 3.05 -12.72
CA LEU A 175 10.04 2.18 -12.03
C LEU A 175 10.50 1.08 -12.99
N ASP A 176 11.66 0.47 -12.74
CA ASP A 176 12.12 -0.72 -13.47
C ASP A 176 12.27 -1.90 -12.51
N SER A 177 11.49 -2.96 -12.74
CA SER A 177 11.48 -4.13 -11.85
C SER A 177 12.77 -4.94 -11.92
N ASN A 178 13.47 -4.98 -13.06
CA ASN A 178 14.72 -5.71 -13.18
C ASN A 178 15.84 -5.01 -12.41
N GLN A 179 15.88 -3.68 -12.49
CA GLN A 179 16.81 -2.85 -11.73
C GLN A 179 16.58 -3.01 -10.22
N LEU A 180 15.33 -2.98 -9.75
CA LEU A 180 14.99 -3.21 -8.34
C LEU A 180 15.36 -4.62 -7.86
N LEU A 181 15.19 -5.63 -8.72
CA LEU A 181 15.66 -7.01 -8.48
C LEU A 181 17.19 -7.16 -8.56
N GLY A 182 17.93 -6.05 -8.74
CA GLY A 182 19.39 -6.03 -8.82
C GLY A 182 19.96 -6.59 -10.12
N LYS A 183 19.16 -6.78 -11.16
CA LYS A 183 19.66 -7.21 -12.47
C LYS A 183 20.25 -6.03 -13.23
N TYR A 184 21.25 -6.30 -14.07
CA TYR A 184 21.78 -5.29 -14.96
C TYR A 184 20.78 -4.92 -16.05
N VAL A 185 20.57 -3.62 -16.23
CA VAL A 185 19.75 -3.03 -17.30
C VAL A 185 20.52 -1.86 -17.89
N SER A 186 20.71 -1.88 -19.22
CA SER A 186 21.48 -0.85 -19.92
C SER A 186 20.80 0.52 -19.87
N ALA A 187 21.59 1.59 -19.96
CA ALA A 187 21.11 2.97 -20.00
C ALA A 187 20.05 3.21 -21.09
N LYS A 188 20.24 2.62 -22.27
CA LYS A 188 19.28 2.70 -23.38
C LYS A 188 17.95 2.05 -23.03
N THR A 189 17.97 0.84 -22.48
CA THR A 189 16.75 0.11 -22.10
C THR A 189 15.97 0.85 -21.01
N LEU A 190 16.67 1.38 -19.99
CA LEU A 190 16.04 2.18 -18.93
C LEU A 190 15.44 3.47 -19.49
N ASN A 191 16.18 4.14 -20.37
CA ASN A 191 15.73 5.38 -21.00
C ASN A 191 14.56 5.17 -21.94
N ASP A 192 14.47 4.04 -22.65
CA ASP A 192 13.35 3.74 -23.56
C ASP A 192 12.13 3.14 -22.84
N GLY A 193 12.34 2.58 -21.65
CA GLY A 193 11.33 1.92 -20.82
C GLY A 193 10.48 2.84 -19.95
N ASP A 194 9.97 2.28 -18.86
CA ASP A 194 8.99 2.94 -18.00
C ASP A 194 9.60 3.94 -17.00
N CYS A 195 10.92 3.90 -16.74
CA CYS A 195 11.60 4.80 -15.82
C CYS A 195 11.68 6.28 -16.26
N LYS A 196 11.13 6.64 -17.43
CA LYS A 196 11.01 8.03 -17.86
C LYS A 196 10.22 8.88 -16.84
N PRO A 197 10.60 10.14 -16.61
CA PRO A 197 11.74 10.86 -17.18
C PRO A 197 13.06 10.69 -16.41
N LEU A 198 13.06 9.93 -15.29
CA LEU A 198 14.18 9.83 -14.36
C LEU A 198 14.95 8.51 -14.53
N ALA A 199 15.27 8.16 -15.77
CA ALA A 199 16.11 7.01 -16.08
C ALA A 199 17.60 7.39 -16.07
N LEU A 200 17.92 8.56 -16.64
CA LEU A 200 19.28 9.07 -16.82
C LEU A 200 19.37 10.52 -16.34
N VAL A 201 20.54 10.92 -15.82
CA VAL A 201 20.86 12.30 -15.43
C VAL A 201 22.22 12.69 -16.02
N GLY A 202 22.37 13.95 -16.41
CA GLY A 202 23.61 14.50 -16.97
C GLY A 202 23.50 14.86 -18.46
N PRO A 203 24.54 15.53 -19.02
CA PRO A 203 24.57 15.91 -20.43
C PRO A 203 24.72 14.68 -21.34
N SER A 204 24.30 14.78 -22.61
CA SER A 204 24.28 13.67 -23.58
C SER A 204 25.62 12.94 -23.77
N ASN A 205 26.74 13.60 -23.46
CA ASN A 205 28.10 13.03 -23.61
C ASN A 205 28.63 12.38 -22.31
N ALA A 206 27.91 12.49 -21.20
CA ALA A 206 28.28 11.93 -19.89
C ALA A 206 27.02 11.59 -19.07
N THR A 207 26.09 10.83 -19.67
CA THR A 207 24.84 10.42 -19.01
C THR A 207 25.10 9.32 -17.98
N LYS A 208 24.64 9.54 -16.75
CA LYS A 208 24.68 8.55 -15.67
C LYS A 208 23.31 7.93 -15.46
N ILE A 209 23.30 6.67 -15.03
CA ILE A 209 22.09 5.89 -14.75
C ILE A 209 21.60 6.24 -13.35
N VAL A 210 20.32 6.57 -13.23
CA VAL A 210 19.68 6.76 -11.92
C VAL A 210 19.40 5.39 -11.31
N TYR A 211 19.82 5.19 -10.07
CA TYR A 211 19.51 3.99 -9.29
C TYR A 211 18.98 4.39 -7.92
N PRO A 212 17.83 3.87 -7.45
CA PRO A 212 16.76 3.27 -8.26
C PRO A 212 16.09 4.32 -9.17
N CYS A 213 15.79 3.97 -10.42
CA CYS A 213 15.18 4.88 -11.39
C CYS A 213 13.68 5.07 -11.19
N GLY A 214 13.18 6.20 -11.74
CA GLY A 214 11.76 6.47 -11.86
C GLY A 214 11.17 7.42 -10.81
N LEU A 215 9.97 7.92 -11.10
CA LEU A 215 9.28 8.96 -10.30
C LEU A 215 8.87 8.46 -8.91
N VAL A 216 8.52 7.16 -8.79
CA VAL A 216 8.08 6.60 -7.51
C VAL A 216 9.23 6.67 -6.51
N ALA A 217 10.38 6.11 -6.85
CA ALA A 217 11.55 6.12 -5.97
C ALA A 217 12.06 7.54 -5.70
N ASN A 218 12.15 8.39 -6.73
CA ASN A 218 12.64 9.77 -6.56
C ASN A 218 11.81 10.57 -5.55
N SER A 219 10.48 10.41 -5.56
CA SER A 219 9.60 11.20 -4.67
C SER A 219 9.35 10.56 -3.31
N MET A 220 10.23 9.64 -2.87
CA MET A 220 10.13 9.00 -1.55
C MET A 220 9.99 10.02 -0.42
N PHE A 221 9.00 9.78 0.44
CA PHE A 221 8.82 10.50 1.68
C PHE A 221 10.07 10.35 2.56
N ASN A 222 10.65 11.47 2.99
CA ASN A 222 11.96 11.52 3.62
C ASN A 222 11.96 12.14 5.03
N ASP A 223 10.83 12.63 5.56
CA ASP A 223 10.79 13.07 6.95
C ASP A 223 11.07 11.90 7.90
N THR A 224 11.78 12.17 8.99
CA THR A 224 12.10 11.19 10.02
C THR A 224 11.40 11.50 11.32
N PHE A 225 10.79 10.47 11.90
CA PHE A 225 10.09 10.55 13.19
C PHE A 225 10.95 9.94 14.30
N SER A 226 11.08 10.66 15.42
CA SER A 226 11.73 10.13 16.63
C SER A 226 10.86 9.11 17.36
N ALA A 227 11.42 8.49 18.41
CA ALA A 227 10.62 7.85 19.44
C ALA A 227 9.71 8.87 20.15
N LEU A 228 8.63 8.42 20.79
CA LEU A 228 7.84 9.29 21.66
C LEU A 228 8.54 9.43 23.01
N THR A 229 8.60 10.63 23.55
CA THR A 229 9.17 10.87 24.89
C THR A 229 8.08 11.34 25.84
N ASN A 230 7.85 10.63 26.93
CA ASN A 230 6.89 11.03 27.94
C ASN A 230 7.42 12.25 28.71
N THR A 231 6.64 13.34 28.76
CA THR A 231 7.12 14.59 29.36
C THR A 231 7.25 14.57 30.88
N ALA A 232 6.58 13.63 31.56
CA ALA A 232 6.59 13.54 33.02
C ALA A 232 7.70 12.61 33.53
N SER A 233 7.88 11.45 32.87
CA SER A 233 8.86 10.44 33.27
C SER A 233 10.17 10.47 32.49
N ALA A 234 10.24 11.26 31.40
CA ALA A 234 11.31 11.23 30.40
C ALA A 234 11.54 9.83 29.76
N ALA A 235 10.61 8.89 29.96
CA ALA A 235 10.68 7.56 29.35
C ALA A 235 10.41 7.64 27.85
N THR A 236 11.18 6.88 27.06
CA THR A 236 11.01 6.81 25.61
C THR A 236 10.19 5.58 25.21
N TYR A 237 9.25 5.78 24.29
CA TYR A 237 8.46 4.74 23.66
C TYR A 237 8.93 4.59 22.21
N ASN A 238 9.66 3.51 21.95
CA ASN A 238 10.31 3.28 20.66
C ASN A 238 9.36 2.57 19.69
N PHE A 239 9.45 2.93 18.41
CA PHE A 239 8.83 2.19 17.32
C PHE A 239 9.87 1.36 16.58
N SER A 240 9.49 0.14 16.20
CA SER A 240 10.25 -0.68 15.27
C SER A 240 9.98 -0.24 13.84
N SER A 241 11.05 -0.10 13.05
CA SER A 241 11.01 0.07 11.59
C SER A 241 10.96 -1.27 10.84
N SER A 242 10.93 -2.41 11.55
CA SER A 242 10.81 -3.75 10.97
C SER A 242 9.39 -4.31 11.10
N GLY A 243 9.01 -5.17 10.17
CA GLY A 243 7.65 -5.73 10.11
C GLY A 243 6.58 -4.70 9.76
N ILE A 244 6.97 -3.60 9.11
CA ILE A 244 6.10 -2.55 8.59
C ILE A 244 5.72 -2.78 7.12
N ALA A 245 6.52 -3.55 6.38
CA ALA A 245 6.23 -3.97 5.01
C ALA A 245 5.51 -5.32 4.96
N TRP A 246 4.81 -5.57 3.84
CA TRP A 246 4.09 -6.83 3.67
C TRP A 246 5.06 -8.02 3.54
N PRO A 247 4.74 -9.18 4.15
CA PRO A 247 5.54 -10.37 4.00
C PRO A 247 5.75 -10.72 2.52
N GLY A 248 7.02 -10.78 2.09
CA GLY A 248 7.40 -11.09 0.72
C GLY A 248 7.65 -9.89 -0.20
N GLU A 249 7.36 -8.65 0.21
CA GLU A 249 7.73 -7.45 -0.57
C GLU A 249 9.24 -7.35 -0.80
N ALA A 250 10.03 -7.68 0.22
CA ALA A 250 11.49 -7.76 0.14
C ALA A 250 12.01 -8.67 -1.01
N LYS A 251 11.21 -9.63 -1.52
CA LYS A 251 11.63 -10.47 -2.65
C LYS A 251 11.70 -9.72 -3.99
N LYS A 252 11.10 -8.52 -4.08
CA LYS A 252 11.12 -7.66 -5.27
C LYS A 252 12.35 -6.76 -5.33
N TYR A 253 13.18 -6.78 -4.28
CA TYR A 253 14.32 -5.89 -4.12
C TYR A 253 15.61 -6.70 -3.88
N ALA A 254 16.71 -6.23 -4.43
CA ALA A 254 18.04 -6.75 -4.15
C ALA A 254 18.78 -5.89 -3.13
N THR A 255 19.71 -6.52 -2.41
CA THR A 255 20.58 -5.83 -1.45
C THR A 255 21.63 -4.98 -2.13
N THR A 256 22.15 -5.46 -3.26
CA THR A 256 23.05 -4.71 -4.13
C THR A 256 22.65 -4.94 -5.59
N PRO A 257 22.87 -3.94 -6.47
CA PRO A 257 22.73 -4.15 -7.90
C PRO A 257 23.78 -5.14 -8.42
N SER A 258 23.57 -5.64 -9.65
CA SER A 258 24.47 -6.58 -10.33
C SER A 258 25.89 -6.02 -10.39
N SER A 259 26.89 -6.91 -10.27
CA SER A 259 28.30 -6.58 -10.45
C SER A 259 28.65 -6.06 -11.85
N GLU A 260 27.73 -6.20 -12.81
CA GLU A 260 27.86 -5.62 -14.15
C GLU A 260 27.65 -4.09 -14.16
N TYR A 261 27.09 -3.49 -13.10
CA TYR A 261 27.06 -2.05 -12.94
C TYR A 261 28.40 -1.53 -12.43
N ASN A 262 28.98 -0.53 -13.12
CA ASN A 262 30.05 0.27 -12.54
C ASN A 262 29.45 1.32 -11.59
N LEU A 263 30.02 1.46 -10.39
CA LEU A 263 29.55 2.45 -9.41
C LEU A 263 29.62 3.89 -9.94
N GLU A 264 30.61 4.20 -10.78
CA GLU A 264 30.81 5.55 -11.34
C GLU A 264 29.69 5.97 -12.32
N ASP A 265 29.03 4.98 -12.92
CA ASP A 265 27.92 5.15 -13.86
C ASP A 265 26.57 5.32 -13.14
N LEU A 266 26.50 5.02 -11.83
CA LEU A 266 25.29 5.13 -11.03
C LEU A 266 25.24 6.46 -10.28
N VAL A 267 24.04 7.05 -10.25
CA VAL A 267 23.74 8.21 -9.42
C VAL A 267 22.42 8.02 -8.66
N PRO A 268 22.30 8.62 -7.46
CA PRO A 268 21.05 8.63 -6.74
C PRO A 268 19.99 9.45 -7.50
N PRO A 269 18.69 9.22 -7.23
CA PRO A 269 17.62 10.08 -7.72
C PRO A 269 17.84 11.54 -7.32
N PRO A 270 17.45 12.52 -8.14
CA PRO A 270 17.67 13.95 -7.87
C PRO A 270 17.21 14.41 -6.47
N ASN A 271 16.05 13.95 -6.00
CA ASN A 271 15.53 14.36 -4.68
C ASN A 271 16.23 13.64 -3.52
N TRP A 272 17.09 12.67 -3.80
CA TRP A 272 17.89 11.97 -2.80
C TRP A 272 19.27 12.63 -2.61
N ALA A 273 19.63 13.59 -3.48
CA ALA A 273 20.94 14.22 -3.52
C ALA A 273 21.37 14.86 -2.19
N ALA A 274 20.42 15.35 -1.39
CA ALA A 274 20.71 15.91 -0.06
C ALA A 274 21.23 14.86 0.93
N LYS A 275 20.69 13.62 0.86
CA LYS A 275 21.10 12.50 1.73
C LYS A 275 22.28 11.75 1.14
N TRP A 276 22.29 11.56 -0.18
CA TRP A 276 23.35 10.89 -0.92
C TRP A 276 23.73 11.75 -2.13
N PRO A 277 24.79 12.56 -2.05
CA PRO A 277 25.21 13.39 -3.18
C PRO A 277 25.68 12.58 -4.38
N ASN A 278 26.40 11.48 -4.12
CA ASN A 278 26.86 10.51 -5.11
C ASN A 278 27.00 9.14 -4.44
N TYR A 279 26.96 8.07 -5.22
CA TYR A 279 27.33 6.74 -4.72
C TYR A 279 28.85 6.61 -4.62
N ASN A 280 29.34 6.46 -3.39
CA ASN A 280 30.76 6.31 -3.08
C ASN A 280 30.93 5.57 -1.74
N ALA A 281 32.15 5.47 -1.21
CA ALA A 281 32.41 4.80 0.07
C ALA A 281 31.69 5.45 1.28
N SER A 282 31.44 6.76 1.24
CA SER A 282 30.73 7.51 2.29
C SER A 282 29.21 7.53 2.11
N GLY A 283 28.72 7.30 0.89
CA GLY A 283 27.32 7.14 0.52
C GLY A 283 27.14 5.85 -0.26
N PRO A 284 27.18 4.68 0.41
CA PRO A 284 27.08 3.40 -0.28
C PRO A 284 25.71 3.25 -0.95
N LEU A 285 25.63 2.31 -1.88
CA LEU A 285 24.35 1.93 -2.49
C LEU A 285 23.37 1.48 -1.40
N PRO A 286 22.12 1.95 -1.44
CA PRO A 286 21.12 1.59 -0.44
C PRO A 286 20.71 0.12 -0.58
N ASP A 287 20.60 -0.57 0.55
CA ASP A 287 20.02 -1.91 0.63
C ASP A 287 18.48 -1.80 0.60
N LEU A 288 17.93 -1.76 -0.61
CA LEU A 288 16.49 -1.64 -0.83
C LEU A 288 15.70 -2.85 -0.29
N LYS A 289 16.37 -3.98 -0.05
CA LYS A 289 15.76 -5.22 0.43
C LYS A 289 15.55 -5.21 1.95
N SER A 290 16.42 -4.56 2.70
CA SER A 290 16.23 -4.36 4.15
C SER A 290 15.47 -3.08 4.49
N ASP A 291 15.44 -2.10 3.58
CA ASP A 291 14.70 -0.86 3.78
C ASP A 291 13.18 -1.05 3.58
N GLU A 292 12.48 -1.38 4.67
CA GLU A 292 11.02 -1.55 4.65
C GLU A 292 10.25 -0.24 4.42
N HIS A 293 10.83 0.92 4.74
CA HIS A 293 10.21 2.23 4.45
C HIS A 293 10.17 2.47 2.94
N PHE A 294 11.26 2.17 2.25
CA PHE A 294 11.32 2.20 0.79
C PHE A 294 10.29 1.24 0.18
N GLN A 295 10.19 0.01 0.69
CA GLN A 295 9.22 -0.98 0.21
C GLN A 295 7.77 -0.50 0.37
N ASN A 296 7.45 0.10 1.52
CA ASN A 296 6.14 0.69 1.78
C ASN A 296 5.84 1.86 0.84
N TRP A 297 6.84 2.68 0.52
CA TRP A 297 6.69 3.77 -0.42
C TRP A 297 6.41 3.28 -1.84
N MET A 298 7.22 2.34 -2.33
CA MET A 298 7.14 1.78 -3.69
C MET A 298 5.79 1.10 -3.98
N ARG A 299 5.10 0.60 -2.95
CA ARG A 299 3.71 0.13 -3.06
C ARG A 299 2.74 1.29 -3.17
N THR A 300 2.52 1.79 -4.38
CA THR A 300 1.66 2.97 -4.64
C THR A 300 0.23 2.83 -4.08
N SER A 301 -0.30 3.95 -3.59
CA SER A 301 -1.67 4.08 -3.06
C SER A 301 -2.68 4.36 -4.19
N GLY A 302 -3.91 3.86 -4.04
CA GLY A 302 -4.98 4.02 -5.03
C GLY A 302 -5.69 5.39 -5.02
N LEU A 303 -5.55 6.16 -3.94
CA LEU A 303 -6.20 7.46 -3.72
C LEU A 303 -5.16 8.56 -3.46
N PRO A 304 -5.49 9.84 -3.72
CA PRO A 304 -4.58 10.98 -3.48
C PRO A 304 -4.39 11.31 -2.00
N THR A 305 -5.27 10.80 -1.14
CA THR A 305 -5.13 10.85 0.32
C THR A 305 -4.88 9.43 0.79
N PHE A 306 -3.74 9.20 1.43
CA PHE A 306 -3.35 7.88 1.90
C PHE A 306 -2.43 7.96 3.11
N SER A 307 -2.36 6.86 3.84
CA SER A 307 -1.45 6.68 4.98
C SER A 307 -0.47 5.55 4.69
N LYS A 308 0.74 5.66 5.23
CA LYS A 308 1.81 4.66 5.11
C LYS A 308 2.36 4.37 6.49
N LEU A 309 2.58 3.10 6.79
CA LEU A 309 3.10 2.67 8.08
C LEU A 309 4.59 3.03 8.15
N TYR A 310 4.95 3.81 9.16
CA TYR A 310 6.34 4.18 9.45
C TYR A 310 6.92 3.32 10.56
N GLY A 311 6.17 3.08 11.63
CA GLY A 311 6.67 2.35 12.78
C GLY A 311 5.58 1.58 13.49
N ARG A 312 5.97 0.51 14.17
CA ARG A 312 5.06 -0.29 15.00
C ARG A 312 5.71 -0.67 16.32
N ASN A 313 4.92 -0.77 17.38
CA ASN A 313 5.35 -1.37 18.64
C ASN A 313 4.31 -2.41 19.06
N ASP A 314 4.74 -3.67 19.01
CA ASP A 314 3.92 -4.84 19.31
C ASP A 314 4.12 -5.33 20.75
N GLY A 315 5.13 -4.83 21.46
CA GLY A 315 5.60 -5.40 22.72
C GLY A 315 5.21 -4.63 23.98
N GLN A 316 4.79 -3.37 23.84
CA GLN A 316 4.48 -2.49 24.97
C GLN A 316 3.17 -1.75 24.75
N ALA A 317 2.44 -1.49 25.83
CA ALA A 317 1.31 -0.56 25.81
C ALA A 317 1.84 0.89 25.88
N LEU A 318 1.15 1.81 25.20
CA LEU A 318 1.43 3.24 25.31
C LEU A 318 0.54 3.83 26.40
N GLU A 319 1.13 4.11 27.56
CA GLU A 319 0.40 4.62 28.72
C GLU A 319 -0.20 6.00 28.49
N ALA A 320 -1.29 6.31 29.17
CA ALA A 320 -1.86 7.65 29.17
C ALA A 320 -0.85 8.68 29.69
N GLY A 321 -0.75 9.83 29.03
CA GLY A 321 0.20 10.87 29.37
C GLY A 321 0.46 11.83 28.24
N THR A 322 1.32 12.82 28.50
CA THR A 322 1.75 13.78 27.48
C THR A 322 3.07 13.32 26.88
N TYR A 323 3.12 13.27 25.56
CA TYR A 323 4.28 12.81 24.81
C TYR A 323 4.76 13.90 23.87
N THR A 324 6.07 13.91 23.63
CA THR A 324 6.70 14.67 22.56
C THR A 324 7.17 13.75 21.44
N LEU A 325 7.03 14.23 20.20
CA LEU A 325 7.53 13.59 18.99
C LEU A 325 8.31 14.63 18.20
N VAL A 326 9.56 14.33 17.86
CA VAL A 326 10.39 15.19 17.02
C VAL A 326 10.32 14.67 15.58
N ILE A 327 10.07 15.58 14.65
CA ILE A 327 9.97 15.32 13.22
C ILE A 327 11.04 16.13 12.53
N ASP A 328 12.02 15.48 11.89
CA ASP A 328 12.94 16.18 11.00
C ASP A 328 12.26 16.32 9.64
N MET A 329 11.97 17.57 9.27
CA MET A 329 11.27 17.89 8.04
C MET A 329 12.29 18.03 6.92
N SER A 330 12.26 17.09 5.98
CA SER A 330 13.12 17.13 4.79
C SER A 330 12.31 17.11 3.49
N LEU A 331 11.01 16.84 3.56
CA LEU A 331 10.11 16.95 2.42
C LEU A 331 9.65 18.40 2.28
N THR A 332 10.26 19.14 1.36
CA THR A 332 9.68 20.41 0.91
C THR A 332 8.70 20.13 -0.24
N MET A 333 7.40 20.26 0.04
CA MET A 333 6.40 20.28 -1.03
C MET A 333 6.45 21.66 -1.70
N GLY A 334 7.26 21.77 -2.75
CA GLY A 334 7.23 22.90 -3.69
C GLY A 334 6.12 22.78 -4.71
#